data_AF-A0A4V2Z7W5-F1
#
_entry.id   AF-A0A4V2Z7W5-F1
#
_cell.length_a   1.000
_cell.length_b   1.000
_cell.length_c   1.000
_cell.angle_alpha   90.00
_cell.angle_beta   90.00
_cell.angle_gamma   90.00
#
_symmetry.space_group_name_H-M   'P 1'
#
loop_
_entity.id
_entity.type
_entity.pdbx_description
1 polymer ?
#
loop_
_entity_poly.entity_id
_entity_poly.type
_entity_poly.pdbx_seq_one_letter_code
_entity_poly.pdbx_strand_id
1 'polypeptide(L)'
;MDPIEDSTAEATYRVTAGELRQFIERYERLEVEKKDIADQQKEVMADAKGRGYDTKVLRKVIALRKRDKDDIAEEEAVLEMYKEALGMS
;
A
#
# COMPACT_ATOMS: atom_id res chain seq x y z
N MET A 1 46.01 -16.93 -11.52
CA MET A 1 44.90 -16.03 -11.16
C MET A 1 45.08 -14.79 -11.99
N ASP A 2 44.30 -14.66 -13.06
CA ASP A 2 44.49 -13.61 -14.06
C ASP A 2 44.01 -12.25 -13.51
N PRO A 3 44.79 -11.17 -13.65
CA PRO A 3 44.43 -9.83 -13.13
C PRO A 3 43.16 -9.23 -13.76
N ILE A 4 42.63 -9.84 -14.83
CA ILE A 4 41.41 -9.42 -15.50
C ILE A 4 40.15 -9.94 -14.76
N GLU A 5 40.21 -11.11 -14.11
CA GLU A 5 39.06 -11.67 -13.38
C GLU A 5 38.73 -10.84 -12.13
N ASP A 6 39.75 -10.36 -11.41
CA ASP A 6 39.60 -9.55 -10.19
C ASP A 6 38.92 -8.19 -10.46
N SER A 7 39.32 -7.51 -11.55
CA SER A 7 38.71 -6.24 -11.98
C SER A 7 37.23 -6.39 -12.38
N THR A 8 36.85 -7.51 -12.98
CA THR A 8 35.47 -7.77 -13.43
C THR A 8 34.55 -8.07 -12.24
N ALA A 9 35.04 -8.80 -11.24
CA ALA A 9 34.35 -9.07 -10.00
C ALA A 9 34.14 -7.77 -9.17
N GLU A 10 35.16 -6.92 -9.07
CA GLU A 10 35.04 -5.60 -8.42
C GLU A 10 34.02 -4.69 -9.11
N ALA A 11 34.02 -4.65 -10.45
CA ALA A 11 33.07 -3.86 -11.22
C ALA A 11 31.62 -4.35 -10.98
N THR A 12 31.41 -5.67 -10.99
CA THR A 12 30.10 -6.29 -10.72
C THR A 12 29.63 -6.03 -9.28
N TYR A 13 30.54 -6.08 -8.31
CA TYR A 13 30.25 -5.74 -6.92
C TYR A 13 29.88 -4.25 -6.75
N ARG A 14 30.56 -3.33 -7.42
CA ARG A 14 30.23 -1.90 -7.40
C ARG A 14 28.88 -1.59 -8.05
N VAL A 15 28.53 -2.29 -9.13
CA VAL A 15 27.21 -2.17 -9.80
C VAL A 15 26.08 -2.67 -8.90
N THR A 16 26.25 -3.84 -8.30
CA THR A 16 25.23 -4.43 -7.39
C THR A 16 25.08 -3.63 -6.10
N ALA A 17 26.17 -3.08 -5.54
CA ALA A 17 26.11 -2.18 -4.39
C ALA A 17 25.41 -0.83 -4.71
N GLY A 18 25.58 -0.31 -5.93
CA GLY A 18 24.90 0.90 -6.39
C GLY A 18 23.39 0.72 -6.56
N GLU A 19 22.97 -0.41 -7.09
CA GLU A 19 21.55 -0.76 -7.23
C GLU A 19 20.87 -0.99 -5.87
N LEU A 20 21.52 -1.73 -4.97
CA LEU A 20 21.03 -1.94 -3.61
C LEU A 20 20.83 -0.61 -2.86
N ARG A 21 21.78 0.33 -2.99
CA ARG A 21 21.65 1.66 -2.39
C ARG A 21 20.45 2.42 -2.93
N GLN A 22 20.19 2.38 -4.24
CA GLN A 22 19.02 3.04 -4.83
C GLN A 22 17.71 2.47 -4.31
N PHE A 23 17.60 1.15 -4.13
CA PHE A 23 16.41 0.55 -3.53
C PHE A 23 16.21 0.99 -2.07
N ILE A 24 17.28 1.01 -1.28
CA ILE A 24 17.24 1.46 0.12
C ILE A 24 16.80 2.92 0.21
N GLU A 25 17.44 3.82 -0.55
CA GLU A 25 17.11 5.26 -0.53
C GLU A 25 15.66 5.53 -0.99
N ARG A 26 15.17 4.79 -1.99
CA ARG A 26 13.77 4.88 -2.43
C ARG A 26 12.83 4.42 -1.32
N TYR A 27 13.14 3.32 -0.64
CA TYR A 27 12.31 2.80 0.45
C TYR A 27 12.29 3.75 1.66
N GLU A 28 13.46 4.28 2.06
CA GLU A 28 13.55 5.23 3.17
C GLU A 28 12.76 6.51 2.89
N ARG A 29 12.80 7.02 1.66
CA ARG A 29 11.95 8.16 1.24
C ARG A 29 10.47 7.84 1.38
N LEU A 30 10.04 6.66 0.92
CA LEU A 30 8.65 6.22 1.05
C LEU A 30 8.22 6.07 2.51
N GLU A 31 9.11 5.63 3.40
CA GLU A 31 8.81 5.55 4.83
C GLU A 31 8.66 6.93 5.48
N VAL A 32 9.46 7.93 5.07
CA VAL A 32 9.27 9.33 5.49
C VAL A 32 7.94 9.87 4.97
N GLU A 33 7.64 9.71 3.68
CA GLU A 33 6.37 10.16 3.09
C GLU A 33 5.17 9.50 3.78
N LYS A 34 5.24 8.20 4.06
CA LYS A 34 4.20 7.46 4.78
C LYS A 34 4.00 7.99 6.19
N LYS A 35 5.08 8.36 6.89
CA LYS A 35 4.99 8.97 8.22
C LYS A 35 4.31 10.33 8.14
N ASP A 36 4.72 11.18 7.20
CA ASP A 36 4.14 12.52 7.02
C ASP A 36 2.65 12.43 6.69
N ILE A 37 2.26 11.52 5.80
CA ILE A 37 0.84 11.24 5.48
C ILE A 37 0.10 10.75 6.73
N ALA A 38 0.69 9.87 7.52
CA ALA A 38 0.05 9.37 8.73
C ALA A 38 -0.18 10.48 9.77
N ASP A 39 0.75 11.42 9.87
CA ASP A 39 0.61 12.58 10.77
C ASP A 39 -0.45 13.56 10.25
N GLN A 40 -0.48 13.86 8.95
CA GLN A 40 -1.58 14.63 8.33
C GLN A 40 -2.96 13.98 8.56
N GLN A 41 -3.06 12.65 8.46
CA GLN A 41 -4.31 11.93 8.76
C GLN A 41 -4.74 12.10 10.22
N LYS A 42 -3.79 12.15 11.17
CA LYS A 42 -4.12 12.40 12.59
C LYS A 42 -4.63 13.81 12.80
N GLU A 43 -4.03 14.80 12.13
CA GLU A 43 -4.48 16.20 12.20
C GLU A 43 -5.92 16.34 11.70
N VAL A 44 -6.27 15.75 10.56
CA VAL A 44 -7.66 15.75 10.05
C VAL A 44 -8.64 15.14 11.06
N MET A 45 -8.26 14.05 11.72
CA MET A 45 -9.08 13.43 12.77
C MET A 45 -9.19 14.31 14.01
N ALA A 46 -8.12 15.01 14.39
CA ALA A 46 -8.12 15.94 15.51
C ALA A 46 -9.02 17.16 15.23
N ASP A 47 -8.95 17.72 14.03
CA ASP A 47 -9.82 18.79 13.57
C ASP A 47 -11.30 18.39 13.57
N ALA A 48 -11.59 17.20 13.04
CA ALA A 48 -12.94 16.64 13.07
C ALA A 48 -13.46 16.51 14.52
N LYS A 49 -12.61 16.03 15.43
CA LYS A 49 -12.94 15.95 16.86
C LYS A 49 -13.19 17.33 17.47
N GLY A 50 -12.36 18.32 17.15
CA GLY A 50 -12.51 19.71 17.62
C GLY A 50 -13.81 20.36 17.15
N ARG A 51 -14.31 19.96 15.99
CA ARG A 51 -15.61 20.38 15.44
C ARG A 51 -16.81 19.58 15.99
N GLY A 52 -16.57 18.59 16.86
CA GLY A 52 -17.61 17.79 17.50
C GLY A 52 -18.00 16.50 16.77
N TYR A 53 -17.26 16.09 15.72
CA TYR A 53 -17.51 14.81 15.06
C TYR A 53 -16.92 13.63 15.84
N ASP A 54 -17.61 12.49 15.81
CA ASP A 54 -17.08 11.24 16.35
C ASP A 54 -16.06 10.61 15.39
N THR A 55 -14.78 10.71 15.74
CA THR A 55 -13.68 10.13 14.96
C THR A 55 -13.73 8.61 14.83
N LYS A 56 -14.39 7.88 15.74
CA LYS A 56 -14.58 6.42 15.61
C LYS A 56 -15.59 6.13 14.50
N VAL A 57 -16.67 6.90 14.44
CA VAL A 57 -17.67 6.78 13.37
C VAL A 57 -17.08 7.19 12.03
N LEU A 58 -16.31 8.28 11.97
CA LEU A 58 -15.62 8.68 10.74
C LEU A 58 -14.66 7.61 10.21
N ARG A 59 -13.87 6.97 11.08
CA ARG A 59 -13.01 5.84 10.68
C ARG A 59 -13.81 4.65 10.14
N LYS A 60 -14.96 4.33 10.76
CA LYS A 60 -15.86 3.29 10.24
C LYS A 60 -16.42 3.65 8.88
N VAL A 61 -16.86 4.90 8.67
CA VAL A 61 -17.35 5.37 7.37
C VAL A 61 -16.25 5.32 6.31
N ILE A 62 -15.03 5.75 6.64
CA ILE A 62 -13.88 5.65 5.72
C ILE A 62 -13.58 4.19 5.39
N ALA A 63 -13.57 3.29 6.38
CA ALA A 63 -13.36 1.86 6.16
C ALA A 63 -14.46 1.24 5.28
N LEU A 64 -15.73 1.58 5.52
CA LEU A 64 -16.86 1.16 4.68
C LEU A 64 -16.75 1.69 3.26
N ARG A 65 -16.25 2.91 3.09
CA ARG A 65 -15.98 3.51 1.77
C ARG A 65 -14.71 2.96 1.10
N LYS A 66 -13.81 2.35 1.89
CA LYS A 66 -12.59 1.67 1.45
C LYS A 66 -12.81 0.20 1.11
N ARG A 67 -13.89 -0.42 1.63
CA ARG A 67 -14.37 -1.71 1.11
C ARG A 67 -14.81 -1.42 -0.32
N ASP A 68 -13.93 -1.82 -1.22
CA ASP A 68 -13.87 -1.34 -2.59
C ASP A 68 -14.70 -2.23 -3.50
N LYS A 69 -14.99 -1.74 -4.69
CA LYS A 69 -15.84 -2.38 -5.70
C LYS A 69 -15.44 -3.81 -6.06
N ASP A 70 -14.21 -4.22 -5.76
CA ASP A 70 -13.72 -5.58 -5.99
C ASP A 70 -14.31 -6.58 -4.97
N ASP A 71 -14.42 -6.23 -3.68
CA ASP A 71 -15.14 -7.07 -2.70
C ASP A 71 -16.63 -7.19 -3.08
N ILE A 72 -17.21 -6.08 -3.58
CA ILE A 72 -18.60 -6.03 -4.05
C ILE A 72 -18.77 -6.87 -5.32
N ALA A 73 -17.85 -6.77 -6.28
CA ALA A 73 -17.89 -7.52 -7.53
C ALA A 73 -17.63 -9.01 -7.31
N GLU A 74 -16.77 -9.37 -6.37
CA GLU A 74 -16.51 -10.76 -5.99
C GLU A 74 -17.72 -11.36 -5.26
N GLU A 75 -18.36 -10.63 -4.34
CA GLU A 75 -19.64 -11.03 -3.74
C GLU A 75 -20.77 -11.12 -4.77
N GLU A 76 -20.89 -10.16 -5.70
CA GLU A 76 -21.90 -10.18 -6.76
C GLU A 76 -21.70 -11.36 -7.71
N ALA A 77 -20.47 -11.66 -8.12
CA ALA A 77 -20.17 -12.81 -8.99
C ALA A 77 -20.53 -14.14 -8.30
N VAL A 78 -20.23 -14.29 -7.02
CA VAL A 78 -20.61 -15.48 -6.24
C VAL A 78 -22.13 -15.57 -6.06
N LEU A 79 -22.80 -14.45 -5.82
CA LEU A 79 -24.25 -14.38 -5.67
C LEU A 79 -24.97 -14.76 -6.98
N GLU A 80 -24.47 -14.31 -8.11
CA GLU A 80 -25.03 -14.58 -9.43
C GLU A 80 -24.89 -16.06 -9.80
N MET A 81 -23.74 -16.67 -9.51
CA MET A 81 -23.53 -18.12 -9.63
C MET A 81 -24.55 -18.93 -8.80
N TYR A 82 -24.86 -18.48 -7.57
CA TYR A 82 -25.87 -19.16 -6.74
C TYR A 82 -27.30 -18.99 -7.25
N LYS A 83 -27.65 -17.83 -7.80
CA LYS A 83 -28.98 -17.61 -8.40
C LYS A 83 -29.18 -18.46 -9.65
N GLU A 84 -28.17 -18.57 -10.50
CA GLU A 84 -28.19 -19.49 -11.65
C GLU A 84 -28.36 -20.94 -11.20
N ALA A 85 -27.60 -21.38 -10.19
CA ALA A 85 -27.70 -22.75 -9.65
C ALA A 85 -29.07 -23.06 -9.04
N LEU A 86 -29.78 -22.06 -8.54
CA LEU A 86 -31.12 -22.17 -7.97
C LEU A 86 -32.25 -21.92 -8.99
N GLY A 87 -31.93 -21.62 -10.25
CA GLY A 87 -32.91 -21.34 -11.30
C GLY A 87 -33.72 -20.06 -11.07
N MET A 88 -33.13 -19.08 -10.38
CA MET A 88 -33.76 -17.82 -9.99
C MET A 88 -33.38 -16.65 -10.89
N SER A 89 -33.10 -16.91 -12.18
CA SER A 89 -32.73 -15.91 -13.20
C SER A 89 -33.88 -14.98 -13.59
#